data_AF-A0A2P4QK71-F1
#
_entry.id   AF-A0A2P4QK71-F1
#
_cell.length_a   1.000
_cell.length_b   1.000
_cell.length_c   1.000
_cell.angle_alpha   90.00
_cell.angle_beta   90.00
_cell.angle_gamma   90.00
#
_symmetry.space_group_name_H-M   'P 1'
#
loop_
_entity.id
_entity.type
_entity.pdbx_description
1 polymer ?
#
loop_
_entity_poly.entity_id
_entity_poly.type
_entity_poly.pdbx_seq_one_letter_code
_entity_poly.pdbx_strand_id
1 'polypeptide(L)'
;MAKSVTDFAVGMDGTVAVITSYKFLYIRNMNVLWQRLNEVRYDVYYSISICDSNTIFITTFNLDLIKGVYNSYTNTYNWEYVTSGGYRIFLQTSCASRDQSLWLLGPYSYISRYISEHRQIVRSDMAFMQMKALSEEYVIGVDYSNRLWVYSYGTWRLIRDGVKGATINYNGDIFFIDSDNFIFTIKEN
;
A
#
# COMPACT_ATOMS: atom_id res chain seq x y z
N MET A 1 22.49 -3.29 -1.92
CA MET A 1 21.10 -2.79 -2.04
C MET A 1 21.06 -1.79 -3.19
N ALA A 2 20.00 -1.77 -4.02
CA ALA A 2 19.87 -0.75 -5.05
C ALA A 2 19.95 0.65 -4.43
N LYS A 3 20.51 1.64 -5.15
CA LYS A 3 20.71 3.00 -4.62
C LYS A 3 19.40 3.78 -4.41
N SER A 4 18.25 3.26 -4.81
CA SER A 4 16.95 3.94 -4.69
C SER A 4 15.81 2.97 -4.37
N VAL A 5 14.90 3.43 -3.51
CA VAL A 5 13.63 2.78 -3.12
C VAL A 5 12.50 3.45 -3.91
N THR A 6 11.58 2.66 -4.46
CA THR A 6 10.41 3.16 -5.20
C THR A 6 9.12 3.04 -4.41
N ASP A 7 9.04 2.10 -3.47
CA ASP A 7 7.94 2.01 -2.51
C ASP A 7 8.42 1.33 -1.22
N PHE A 8 7.77 1.60 -0.10
CA PHE A 8 8.05 0.96 1.17
C PHE A 8 6.83 0.88 2.06
N ALA A 9 6.85 -0.07 2.99
CA ALA A 9 5.86 -0.24 4.02
C ALA A 9 6.55 -0.44 5.38
N VAL A 10 5.91 0.10 6.41
CA VAL A 10 6.26 -0.14 7.81
C VAL A 10 5.05 -0.78 8.47
N GLY A 11 5.29 -1.83 9.25
CA GLY A 11 4.30 -2.54 10.08
C GLY A 11 4.28 -1.98 11.50
N MET A 12 3.17 -2.21 12.21
CA MET A 12 2.97 -1.70 13.57
C MET A 12 3.98 -2.27 14.57
N ASP A 13 4.50 -3.46 14.29
CA ASP A 13 5.56 -4.14 15.02
C ASP A 13 6.98 -3.65 14.64
N GLY A 14 7.08 -2.65 13.76
CA GLY A 14 8.35 -2.13 13.26
C GLY A 14 8.94 -2.93 12.09
N THR A 15 8.22 -3.93 11.55
CA THR A 15 8.61 -4.61 10.33
C THR A 15 8.74 -3.60 9.19
N VAL A 16 9.82 -3.68 8.40
CA VAL A 16 10.03 -2.78 7.26
C VAL A 16 10.28 -3.60 6.00
N ALA A 17 9.52 -3.29 4.95
CA ALA A 17 9.70 -3.86 3.64
C ALA A 17 9.85 -2.76 2.59
N VAL A 18 10.68 -3.01 1.57
CA VAL A 18 11.00 -2.02 0.53
C VAL A 18 11.02 -2.68 -0.84
N ILE A 19 10.54 -1.94 -1.83
CA ILE A 19 10.71 -2.23 -3.25
C ILE A 19 11.77 -1.28 -3.80
N THR A 20 12.80 -1.86 -4.40
CA THR A 20 13.89 -1.10 -5.00
C THR A 20 13.57 -0.63 -6.42
N SER A 21 14.38 0.28 -6.98
CA SER A 21 14.28 0.67 -8.40
C SER A 21 14.50 -0.47 -9.39
N TYR A 22 15.24 -1.52 -9.01
CA TYR A 22 15.32 -2.78 -9.77
C TYR A 22 14.12 -3.69 -9.55
N LYS A 23 13.08 -3.21 -8.86
CA LYS A 23 11.81 -3.91 -8.64
C LYS A 23 11.93 -5.19 -7.82
N PHE A 24 13.00 -5.29 -7.03
CA PHE A 24 13.20 -6.35 -6.05
C PHE A 24 12.62 -5.96 -4.69
N LEU A 25 11.99 -6.93 -4.05
CA LEU A 25 11.43 -6.84 -2.71
C LEU A 25 12.46 -7.27 -1.67
N TYR A 26 12.62 -6.44 -0.64
CA TYR A 26 13.43 -6.75 0.54
C TYR A 26 12.62 -6.53 1.81
N ILE A 27 12.87 -7.36 2.81
CA ILE A 27 12.37 -7.20 4.16
C ILE A 27 13.54 -7.11 5.14
N ARG A 28 13.42 -6.27 6.16
CA ARG A 28 14.40 -6.19 7.24
C ARG A 28 14.14 -7.31 8.23
N ASN A 29 15.12 -8.19 8.44
CA ASN A 29 14.99 -9.31 9.37
C ASN A 29 15.36 -8.91 10.81
N MET A 30 15.20 -9.85 11.75
CA MET A 30 15.51 -9.67 13.18
C MET A 30 16.97 -9.27 13.47
N ASN A 31 17.90 -9.58 12.56
CA ASN A 31 19.32 -9.21 12.68
C ASN A 31 19.61 -7.85 12.03
N VAL A 32 18.57 -7.07 11.69
CA VAL A 32 18.71 -5.74 11.10
C VAL A 32 19.30 -5.80 9.68
N LEU A 33 19.32 -7.00 9.06
CA LEU A 33 19.83 -7.24 7.72
C LEU A 33 18.69 -7.24 6.70
N TRP A 34 19.00 -6.83 5.47
CA TRP A 34 18.06 -6.87 4.35
C TRP A 34 18.07 -8.25 3.71
N GLN A 35 16.95 -8.96 3.82
CA GLN A 35 16.72 -10.22 3.15
C GLN A 35 15.91 -9.99 1.89
N ARG A 36 16.41 -10.46 0.74
CA ARG A 36 15.66 -10.42 -0.52
C ARG A 36 14.56 -11.46 -0.46
N LEU A 37 13.32 -11.03 -0.66
CA LEU A 37 12.19 -11.94 -0.83
C LEU A 37 12.04 -12.15 -2.34
N ASN A 38 12.54 -13.30 -2.82
CA ASN A 38 12.38 -13.70 -4.20
C ASN A 38 11.34 -14.82 -4.27
N GLU A 39 10.28 -14.56 -5.00
CA GLU A 39 9.40 -15.59 -5.51
C GLU A 39 9.65 -15.67 -7.01
N VAL A 40 10.18 -16.79 -7.48
CA VAL A 40 10.65 -16.99 -8.87
C VAL A 40 9.53 -16.78 -9.89
N ARG A 41 8.27 -16.89 -9.45
CA ARG A 41 7.09 -16.63 -10.28
C ARG A 41 6.85 -15.14 -10.60
N TYR A 42 7.49 -14.21 -9.88
CA TYR A 42 7.21 -12.78 -9.97
C TYR A 42 8.49 -11.95 -10.09
N ASP A 43 8.71 -11.33 -11.25
CA ASP A 43 9.97 -10.64 -11.53
C ASP A 43 9.96 -9.15 -11.16
N VAL A 44 8.78 -8.53 -11.02
CA VAL A 44 8.65 -7.07 -10.93
C VAL A 44 7.51 -6.66 -9.99
N TYR A 45 7.86 -6.03 -8.86
CA TYR A 45 6.91 -5.52 -7.86
C TYR A 45 6.73 -4.00 -7.96
N TYR A 46 5.51 -3.50 -7.77
CA TYR A 46 5.16 -2.07 -7.86
C TYR A 46 4.81 -1.43 -6.54
N SER A 47 3.91 -2.03 -5.77
CA SER A 47 3.53 -1.53 -4.46
C SER A 47 3.60 -2.62 -3.39
N ILE A 48 3.78 -2.19 -2.14
CA ILE A 48 3.79 -3.08 -0.97
C ILE A 48 2.95 -2.49 0.16
N SER A 49 2.23 -3.37 0.85
CA SER A 49 1.58 -3.09 2.12
C SER A 49 1.84 -4.22 3.11
N ILE A 50 2.17 -3.87 4.36
CA ILE A 50 2.18 -4.81 5.48
C ILE A 50 0.80 -4.75 6.13
N CYS A 51 0.18 -5.90 6.37
CA CYS A 51 -1.16 -5.99 6.95
C CYS A 51 -1.10 -6.35 8.43
N ASP A 52 -0.24 -7.31 8.76
CA ASP A 52 0.10 -7.72 10.12
C ASP A 52 1.55 -8.22 10.15
N SER A 53 2.00 -8.76 11.28
CA SER A 53 3.39 -9.23 11.47
C SER A 53 3.80 -10.37 10.52
N ASN A 54 2.84 -11.09 9.94
CA ASN A 54 3.07 -12.24 9.07
C ASN A 54 2.57 -12.01 7.64
N THR A 55 1.63 -11.09 7.42
CA THR A 55 0.94 -10.93 6.14
C THR A 55 1.37 -9.66 5.43
N ILE A 56 1.82 -9.82 4.18
CA ILE A 56 2.11 -8.71 3.27
C ILE A 56 1.32 -8.85 1.97
N PHE A 57 0.97 -7.72 1.37
CA PHE A 57 0.37 -7.64 0.05
C PHE A 57 1.28 -6.86 -0.87
N ILE A 58 1.37 -7.33 -2.11
CA ILE A 58 2.15 -6.68 -3.15
C ILE A 58 1.33 -6.60 -4.44
N THR A 59 1.55 -5.54 -5.22
CA THR A 59 1.12 -5.49 -6.61
C THR A 59 2.31 -5.72 -7.56
N THR A 60 2.07 -6.36 -8.70
CA THR A 60 3.12 -6.68 -9.69
C THR A 60 3.03 -5.83 -10.95
N PHE A 61 4.04 -5.97 -11.82
CA PHE A 61 4.00 -5.37 -13.15
C PHE A 61 2.82 -5.81 -14.01
N ASN A 62 2.41 -7.06 -13.87
CA ASN A 62 1.23 -7.61 -14.54
C ASN A 62 -0.08 -7.17 -13.89
N LEU A 63 -0.01 -6.23 -12.94
CA LEU A 63 -1.14 -5.66 -12.20
C LEU A 63 -1.89 -6.70 -11.37
N ASP A 64 -1.22 -7.79 -11.01
CA ASP A 64 -1.73 -8.79 -10.08
C ASP A 64 -1.62 -8.31 -8.64
N LEU A 65 -2.51 -8.81 -7.77
CA LEU A 65 -2.43 -8.67 -6.33
C LEU A 65 -2.03 -10.01 -5.72
N ILE A 66 -0.93 -10.01 -4.97
CA ILE A 66 -0.38 -11.22 -4.35
C ILE A 66 -0.32 -11.01 -2.85
N LYS A 67 -0.68 -12.06 -2.12
CA LYS A 67 -0.55 -12.15 -0.67
C LYS A 67 0.62 -13.05 -0.33
N GLY A 68 1.50 -12.57 0.53
CA GLY A 68 2.56 -13.34 1.17
C GLY A 68 2.21 -13.57 2.63
N VAL A 69 2.20 -14.82 3.07
CA VAL A 69 2.06 -15.19 4.49
C VAL A 69 3.37 -15.81 4.97
N TYR A 70 3.94 -15.22 6.02
CA TYR A 70 5.19 -15.70 6.61
C TYR A 70 5.01 -17.08 7.24
N ASN A 71 5.91 -17.99 6.90
CA ASN A 71 5.99 -19.34 7.43
C ASN A 71 7.21 -19.45 8.34
N SER A 72 6.97 -19.52 9.64
CA SER A 72 8.01 -19.59 10.66
C SER A 72 8.82 -20.90 10.62
N TYR A 73 8.25 -21.99 10.10
CA TYR A 73 8.96 -23.27 10.00
C TYR A 73 10.04 -23.26 8.92
N THR A 74 9.78 -22.56 7.81
CA THR A 74 10.72 -22.48 6.68
C THR A 74 11.48 -21.16 6.64
N ASN A 75 11.11 -20.18 7.46
CA ASN A 75 11.65 -18.82 7.45
C ASN A 75 11.52 -18.16 6.06
N THR A 76 10.37 -18.37 5.42
CA THR A 76 10.04 -17.86 4.08
C THR A 76 8.59 -17.38 4.02
N TYR A 77 8.22 -16.66 2.97
CA TYR A 77 6.83 -16.33 2.68
C TYR A 77 6.22 -17.36 1.74
N ASN A 78 4.99 -17.80 2.04
CA ASN A 78 4.12 -18.54 1.14
C ASN A 78 3.32 -17.53 0.31
N TRP A 79 3.38 -17.63 -1.01
CA TRP A 79 2.78 -16.66 -1.92
C TRP A 79 1.57 -17.22 -2.68
N GLU A 80 0.48 -16.47 -2.67
CA GLU A 80 -0.77 -16.79 -3.38
C GLU A 80 -1.33 -15.57 -4.12
N TYR A 81 -1.94 -15.81 -5.27
CA TYR A 81 -2.74 -14.77 -5.94
C TYR A 81 -4.00 -14.51 -5.12
N VAL A 82 -4.31 -13.24 -4.88
CA VAL A 82 -5.53 -12.84 -4.17
C VAL A 82 -6.75 -12.93 -5.06
N THR A 83 -6.57 -12.80 -6.38
CA THR A 83 -7.64 -12.91 -7.38
C THR A 83 -7.24 -13.83 -8.50
N SER A 84 -8.12 -14.74 -8.93
CA SER A 84 -7.96 -15.52 -10.16
C SER A 84 -8.81 -14.95 -11.31
N GLY A 85 -8.47 -15.29 -12.56
CA GLY A 85 -9.17 -14.77 -13.75
C GLY A 85 -8.79 -13.34 -14.16
N GLY A 86 -9.54 -12.76 -15.11
CA GLY A 86 -9.22 -11.50 -15.82
C GLY A 86 -9.41 -10.19 -15.03
N TYR A 87 -9.67 -10.25 -13.72
CA TYR A 87 -9.88 -9.06 -12.87
C TYR A 87 -8.57 -8.63 -12.19
N ARG A 88 -7.55 -8.27 -12.99
CA ARG A 88 -6.15 -8.08 -12.54
C ARG A 88 -5.62 -6.68 -12.84
N ILE A 89 -6.32 -5.64 -12.41
CA ILE A 89 -5.81 -4.27 -12.62
C ILE A 89 -5.65 -3.60 -11.26
N PHE A 90 -4.57 -3.96 -10.56
CA PHE A 90 -4.22 -3.41 -9.26
C PHE A 90 -2.93 -2.60 -9.36
N LEU A 91 -3.07 -1.28 -9.32
CA LEU A 91 -1.96 -0.34 -9.38
C LEU A 91 -1.26 -0.22 -8.03
N GLN A 92 -2.04 -0.20 -6.94
CA GLN A 92 -1.55 -0.06 -5.58
C GLN A 92 -2.41 -0.86 -4.60
N THR A 93 -1.82 -1.32 -3.50
CA THR A 93 -2.53 -1.93 -2.36
C THR A 93 -2.20 -1.25 -1.04
N SER A 94 -3.16 -1.22 -0.12
CA SER A 94 -3.00 -0.79 1.27
C SER A 94 -3.91 -1.64 2.16
N CYS A 95 -3.32 -2.44 3.05
CA CYS A 95 -4.05 -3.04 4.16
C CYS A 95 -4.13 -2.02 5.30
N ALA A 96 -5.32 -1.83 5.83
CA ALA A 96 -5.61 -0.95 6.94
C ALA A 96 -5.11 -1.54 8.26
N SER A 97 -4.37 -0.77 9.03
CA SER A 97 -3.78 -1.25 10.28
C SER A 97 -4.77 -1.48 11.43
N ARG A 98 -5.92 -0.76 11.44
CA ARG A 98 -6.88 -0.82 12.56
C ARG A 98 -7.85 -2.00 12.46
N ASP A 99 -8.19 -2.45 11.25
CA ASP A 99 -9.21 -3.48 11.02
C ASP A 99 -8.85 -4.49 9.92
N GLN A 100 -7.64 -4.43 9.38
CA GLN A 100 -7.12 -5.33 8.34
C GLN A 100 -7.91 -5.29 7.02
N SER A 101 -8.77 -4.28 6.82
CA SER A 101 -9.45 -4.10 5.55
C SER A 101 -8.46 -3.81 4.42
N LEU A 102 -8.67 -4.47 3.28
CA LEU A 102 -7.79 -4.33 2.13
C LEU A 102 -8.35 -3.32 1.14
N TRP A 103 -7.55 -2.30 0.83
CA TRP A 103 -7.88 -1.25 -0.12
C TRP A 103 -7.00 -1.36 -1.34
N LEU A 104 -7.56 -1.00 -2.49
CA LEU A 104 -6.93 -1.15 -3.79
C LEU A 104 -7.08 0.13 -4.59
N LEU A 105 -6.00 0.52 -5.26
CA LEU A 105 -6.06 1.45 -6.37
C LEU A 105 -6.19 0.60 -7.64
N GLY A 106 -7.40 0.57 -8.19
CA GLY A 106 -7.81 -0.36 -9.24
C GLY A 106 -7.67 0.19 -10.66
N PRO A 107 -8.45 -0.34 -11.62
CA PRO A 107 -8.50 0.18 -12.98
C PRO A 107 -8.91 1.65 -13.02
N TYR A 108 -8.32 2.41 -13.95
CA TYR A 108 -8.49 3.87 -14.09
C TYR A 108 -8.16 4.66 -12.82
N SER A 109 -7.39 4.05 -11.91
CA SER A 109 -6.94 4.64 -10.67
C SER A 109 -8.07 5.03 -9.71
N TYR A 110 -9.20 4.31 -9.75
CA TYR A 110 -10.24 4.43 -8.73
C TYR A 110 -9.85 3.63 -7.48
N ILE A 111 -10.09 4.22 -6.31
CA ILE A 111 -9.97 3.57 -5.02
C ILE A 111 -11.20 2.68 -4.77
N SER A 112 -10.96 1.42 -4.43
CA SER A 112 -11.96 0.45 -4.02
C SER A 112 -11.55 -0.27 -2.73
N ARG A 113 -12.55 -0.74 -1.98
CA ARG A 113 -12.35 -1.68 -0.89
C ARG A 113 -12.55 -3.10 -1.40
N TYR A 114 -11.55 -3.96 -1.18
CA TYR A 114 -11.62 -5.38 -1.49
C TYR A 114 -12.48 -6.10 -0.46
N ILE A 115 -13.40 -6.95 -0.92
CA ILE A 115 -14.25 -7.79 -0.07
C ILE A 115 -13.92 -9.27 -0.28
N SER A 116 -13.85 -9.68 -1.54
CA SER A 116 -13.47 -11.03 -1.95
C SER A 116 -13.03 -11.03 -3.41
N GLU A 117 -12.58 -12.18 -3.89
CA GLU A 117 -12.09 -12.35 -5.27
C GLU A 117 -13.07 -11.84 -6.33
N HIS A 118 -14.37 -11.97 -6.08
CA HIS A 118 -15.43 -11.57 -7.00
C HIS A 118 -16.15 -10.27 -6.60
N ARG A 119 -15.71 -9.61 -5.52
CA ARG A 119 -16.41 -8.45 -4.99
C ARG A 119 -15.46 -7.37 -4.48
N GLN A 120 -15.62 -6.18 -5.07
CA GLN A 120 -14.99 -4.95 -4.63
C GLN A 120 -16.06 -3.86 -4.54
N ILE A 121 -15.87 -2.91 -3.65
CA ILE A 121 -16.76 -1.76 -3.51
C ILE A 121 -15.96 -0.52 -3.90
N VAL A 122 -16.29 0.08 -5.03
CA VAL A 122 -15.69 1.35 -5.46
C VAL A 122 -16.11 2.44 -4.47
N ARG A 123 -15.13 3.22 -3.99
CA ARG A 123 -15.32 4.26 -2.97
C ARG A 123 -14.96 5.66 -3.43
N SER A 124 -14.46 5.80 -4.66
CA SER A 124 -14.10 7.08 -5.25
C SER A 124 -14.86 7.31 -6.55
N ASP A 125 -15.21 8.55 -6.78
CA ASP A 125 -15.79 9.09 -8.01
C ASP A 125 -14.75 9.84 -8.86
N MET A 126 -13.50 9.91 -8.39
CA MET A 126 -12.35 10.50 -9.07
C MET A 126 -11.11 9.60 -9.00
N ALA A 127 -10.16 9.84 -9.90
CA ALA A 127 -8.93 9.07 -10.01
C ALA A 127 -7.83 9.58 -9.05
N PHE A 128 -7.08 8.65 -8.45
CA PHE A 128 -6.02 8.92 -7.49
C PHE A 128 -4.65 8.45 -7.96
N MET A 129 -3.58 9.18 -7.67
CA MET A 129 -2.21 8.72 -7.91
C MET A 129 -1.73 7.74 -6.84
N GLN A 130 -2.20 7.93 -5.61
CA GLN A 130 -1.77 7.18 -4.43
C GLN A 130 -2.92 7.11 -3.42
N MET A 131 -2.97 6.03 -2.65
CA MET A 131 -3.80 5.90 -1.46
C MET A 131 -3.09 5.15 -0.31
N LYS A 132 -3.52 5.43 0.92
CA LYS A 132 -3.14 4.69 2.14
C LYS A 132 -4.36 4.59 3.06
N ALA A 133 -4.61 3.39 3.58
CA ALA A 133 -5.75 3.10 4.43
C ALA A 133 -5.34 2.92 5.89
N LEU A 134 -6.14 3.49 6.79
CA LEU A 134 -6.02 3.31 8.23
C LEU A 134 -7.09 2.35 8.77
N SER A 135 -8.30 2.41 8.20
CA SER A 135 -9.46 1.56 8.50
C SER A 135 -10.42 1.49 7.30
N GLU A 136 -11.50 0.73 7.44
CA GLU A 136 -12.65 0.67 6.52
C GLU A 136 -13.36 2.02 6.35
N GLU A 137 -13.18 2.92 7.30
CA GLU A 137 -13.82 4.23 7.34
C GLU A 137 -12.83 5.38 7.26
N TYR A 138 -11.53 5.11 7.10
CA TYR A 138 -10.51 6.15 7.07
C TYR A 138 -9.41 5.80 6.07
N VAL A 139 -9.39 6.54 4.95
CA VAL A 139 -8.40 6.38 3.88
C VAL A 139 -7.95 7.78 3.46
N ILE A 140 -6.68 7.92 3.11
CA ILE A 140 -6.18 9.13 2.46
C ILE A 140 -5.80 8.82 1.02
N GLY A 141 -5.91 9.82 0.16
CA GLY A 141 -5.52 9.70 -1.24
C GLY A 141 -4.99 11.01 -1.79
N VAL A 142 -4.02 10.93 -2.69
CA VAL A 142 -3.54 12.07 -3.47
C VAL A 142 -4.05 11.91 -4.90
N ASP A 143 -4.78 12.89 -5.41
CA ASP A 143 -5.31 12.87 -6.77
C ASP A 143 -4.30 13.36 -7.83
N TYR A 144 -4.62 13.19 -9.11
CA TYR A 144 -3.77 13.65 -10.22
C TYR A 144 -3.61 15.18 -10.33
N SER A 145 -4.38 15.95 -9.55
CA SER A 145 -4.25 17.41 -9.43
C SER A 145 -3.36 17.81 -8.25
N ASN A 146 -2.62 16.86 -7.65
CA ASN A 146 -1.80 17.06 -6.45
C ASN A 146 -2.59 17.55 -5.24
N ARG A 147 -3.83 17.05 -5.08
CA ARG A 147 -4.68 17.37 -3.94
C ARG A 147 -4.79 16.17 -3.01
N LEU A 148 -4.64 16.41 -1.71
CA LEU A 148 -4.76 15.41 -0.66
C LEU A 148 -6.19 15.40 -0.11
N TRP A 149 -6.78 14.22 -0.15
CA TRP A 149 -8.15 13.95 0.29
C TRP A 149 -8.15 12.95 1.44
N VAL A 150 -9.15 13.09 2.31
CA VAL A 150 -9.49 12.11 3.35
C VAL A 150 -10.87 11.55 3.04
N TYR A 151 -10.98 10.24 2.96
CA TYR A 151 -12.23 9.52 2.99
C TYR A 151 -12.59 9.24 4.45
N SER A 152 -13.74 9.74 4.89
CA SER A 152 -14.30 9.44 6.20
C SER A 152 -15.83 9.49 6.14
N TYR A 153 -16.51 8.67 6.95
CA TYR A 153 -17.98 8.66 7.01
C TYR A 153 -18.67 8.52 5.64
N GLY A 154 -18.07 7.75 4.72
CA GLY A 154 -18.64 7.51 3.40
C GLY A 154 -18.36 8.56 2.32
N THR A 155 -17.57 9.60 2.61
CA THR A 155 -17.32 10.70 1.65
C THR A 155 -15.86 11.16 1.65
N TRP A 156 -15.41 11.69 0.51
CA TRP A 156 -14.10 12.32 0.35
C TRP A 156 -14.16 13.82 0.65
N ARG A 157 -13.20 14.29 1.45
CA ARG A 157 -13.02 15.71 1.77
C ARG A 157 -11.61 16.14 1.41
N LEU A 158 -11.50 17.23 0.66
CA LEU A 158 -10.22 17.89 0.36
C LEU A 158 -9.64 18.48 1.66
N ILE A 159 -8.37 18.22 1.93
CA ILE A 159 -7.68 18.76 3.11
C ILE A 159 -6.44 19.59 2.78
N ARG A 160 -5.83 19.40 1.60
CA ARG A 160 -4.63 20.14 1.21
C ARG A 160 -4.40 20.12 -0.31
N ASP A 161 -3.89 21.22 -0.86
CA ASP A 161 -3.39 21.31 -2.24
C ASP A 161 -1.85 21.26 -2.28
N GLY A 162 -1.29 20.97 -3.46
CA GLY A 162 0.15 20.98 -3.69
C GLY A 162 0.90 19.81 -3.05
N VAL A 163 0.27 18.64 -2.97
CA VAL A 163 0.80 17.42 -2.34
C VAL A 163 1.27 16.43 -3.40
N LYS A 164 2.55 16.01 -3.33
CA LYS A 164 3.15 15.00 -4.22
C LYS A 164 2.89 13.57 -3.77
N GLY A 165 2.76 13.37 -2.46
CA GLY A 165 2.56 12.05 -1.86
C GLY A 165 2.25 12.18 -0.38
N ALA A 166 1.53 11.20 0.15
CA ALA A 166 1.14 11.19 1.55
C ALA A 166 1.07 9.77 2.12
N THR A 167 1.22 9.67 3.44
CA THR A 167 1.00 8.45 4.21
C THR A 167 0.32 8.79 5.54
N ILE A 168 -0.28 7.80 6.16
CA ILE A 168 -0.91 7.92 7.48
C ILE A 168 -0.26 6.92 8.43
N ASN A 169 -0.03 7.32 9.69
CA ASN A 169 0.47 6.42 10.73
C ASN A 169 -0.67 5.76 11.52
N TYR A 170 -0.34 4.87 12.44
CA TYR A 170 -1.33 4.13 13.25
C TYR A 170 -2.19 5.03 14.17
N ASN A 171 -1.67 6.20 14.54
CA ASN A 171 -2.36 7.19 15.35
C ASN A 171 -3.31 8.08 14.53
N GLY A 172 -3.29 7.98 13.19
CA GLY A 172 -4.09 8.81 12.31
C GLY A 172 -3.41 10.10 11.86
N ASP A 173 -2.16 10.34 12.25
CA ASP A 173 -1.39 11.49 11.75
C ASP A 173 -1.04 11.29 10.28
N ILE A 174 -1.29 12.33 9.48
CA ILE A 174 -1.00 12.32 8.05
C ILE A 174 0.33 13.03 7.81
N PHE A 175 1.26 12.34 7.16
CA PHE A 175 2.53 12.88 6.70
C PHE A 175 2.46 13.07 5.19
N PHE A 176 2.91 14.22 4.69
CA PHE A 176 2.87 14.49 3.26
C PHE A 176 4.10 15.27 2.80
N ILE A 177 4.41 15.12 1.51
CA ILE A 177 5.45 15.86 0.81
C ILE A 177 4.78 16.89 -0.09
N ASP A 178 5.16 18.15 0.03
CA ASP A 178 4.61 19.23 -0.80
C ASP A 178 5.30 19.36 -2.17
N SER A 179 4.90 20.36 -2.95
CA SER A 179 5.48 20.68 -4.25
C SER A 179 6.97 21.02 -4.21
N ASP A 180 7.45 21.54 -3.08
CA ASP A 180 8.83 21.98 -2.87
C ASP A 180 9.71 20.91 -2.19
N ASN A 181 9.14 19.73 -1.94
CA ASN A 181 9.76 18.57 -1.30
C ASN A 181 10.00 18.71 0.21
N PHE A 182 9.27 19.60 0.88
CA PHE A 182 9.23 19.64 2.34
C PHE A 182 8.24 18.60 2.88
N ILE A 183 8.57 18.03 4.04
CA ILE A 183 7.74 17.06 4.74
C ILE A 183 6.98 17.78 5.85
N PHE A 184 5.66 17.60 5.87
CA PHE A 184 4.77 18.16 6.88
C PHE A 184 3.95 17.06 7.55
N THR A 185 3.35 17.40 8.69
CA THR A 185 2.46 16.53 9.44
C THR A 185 1.16 17.28 9.76
N ILE A 186 0.03 16.61 9.53
CA ILE A 186 -1.29 17.01 10.01
C ILE A 186 -1.64 16.03 11.13
N LYS A 187 -1.78 16.53 12.36
CA LYS A 187 -2.13 15.70 13.51
C LYS A 187 -3.63 15.44 13.53
N GLU A 188 -4.02 14.21 13.86
CA GLU A 188 -5.40 13.92 14.24
C GLU A 188 -5.63 14.54 15.64
N ASN A 189 -6.64 15.41 15.77
CA ASN A 189 -7.00 16.07 17.03
C ASN A 189 -7.93 15.19 17.86
#